data_AF-A0A165L0Q9-F1
#
_entry.id   AF-A0A165L0Q9-F1
#
_cell.length_a   1.000
_cell.length_b   1.000
_cell.length_c   1.000
_cell.angle_alpha   90.00
_cell.angle_beta   90.00
_cell.angle_gamma   90.00
#
_symmetry.space_group_name_H-M   'P 1'
#
loop_
_entity.id
_entity.type
_entity.pdbx_description
1 polymer ?
#
loop_
_entity_poly.entity_id
_entity_poly.type
_entity_poly.pdbx_seq_one_letter_code
_entity_poly.pdbx_strand_id
1 'polypeptide(L)'
;MRSQRARLEPHRRRRRPVLPDDIFHAGVDLYDSPTISDKEPVKRLVLRNLTTQEYVRGAELAQDQACTPDTWYTYWSVGELLPLRVCWSSDDSAGLPEEYKGNITRGPWAGHRFDIVLEDDIPRDAEGNVLPEWKDASDDILDDAWNLFSALYPKS
;
A
#
# COMPACT_ATOMS: atom_id res chain seq x y z
N MET A 1 -17.94 -32.88 50.78
CA MET A 1 -17.42 -31.48 50.78
C MET A 1 -15.94 -31.56 50.42
N ARG A 2 -15.35 -30.97 49.37
CA ARG A 2 -15.73 -30.09 48.25
C ARG A 2 -14.85 -30.53 47.06
N SER A 3 -15.41 -30.69 45.87
CA SER A 3 -14.66 -30.88 44.61
C SER A 3 -14.33 -29.50 44.05
N GLN A 4 -13.05 -29.16 43.90
CA GLN A 4 -12.61 -27.95 43.18
C GLN A 4 -12.57 -28.26 41.69
N ARG A 5 -13.60 -27.83 40.96
CA ARG A 5 -13.52 -27.66 39.50
C ARG A 5 -12.83 -26.33 39.23
N ALA A 6 -11.63 -26.38 38.64
CA ALA A 6 -10.98 -25.23 38.05
C ALA A 6 -11.88 -24.69 36.92
N ARG A 7 -12.28 -23.41 37.04
CA ARG A 7 -12.92 -22.66 35.95
C ARG A 7 -11.86 -22.41 34.89
N LEU A 8 -11.99 -23.07 33.75
CA LEU A 8 -11.30 -22.67 32.52
C LEU A 8 -11.95 -21.36 32.04
N GLU A 9 -11.23 -20.26 32.19
CA GLU A 9 -11.56 -18.99 31.53
C GLU A 9 -11.55 -19.22 30.00
N PRO A 10 -12.60 -18.86 29.26
CA PRO A 10 -12.58 -18.98 27.82
C PRO A 10 -11.56 -17.98 27.26
N HIS A 11 -10.57 -18.48 26.52
CA HIS A 11 -9.68 -17.65 25.71
C HIS A 11 -10.53 -16.66 24.90
N ARG A 12 -10.49 -15.38 25.30
CA ARG A 12 -10.97 -14.27 24.46
C ARG A 12 -10.16 -14.32 23.17
N ARG A 13 -10.72 -14.97 22.14
CA ARG A 13 -10.28 -14.74 20.76
C ARG A 13 -10.40 -13.23 20.54
N ARG A 14 -9.27 -12.53 20.44
CA ARG A 14 -9.27 -11.16 19.91
C ARG A 14 -9.99 -11.27 18.57
N ARG A 15 -11.16 -10.64 18.45
CA ARG A 15 -11.82 -10.49 17.15
C ARG A 15 -10.81 -9.72 16.30
N ARG A 16 -10.33 -10.32 15.21
CA ARG A 16 -9.67 -9.54 14.16
C ARG A 16 -10.65 -8.43 13.78
N PRO A 17 -10.22 -7.16 13.67
CA PRO A 17 -11.02 -6.17 12.99
C PRO A 17 -11.40 -6.77 11.63
N VAL A 18 -12.70 -6.85 11.36
CA VAL A 18 -13.17 -7.14 10.00
C VAL A 18 -12.84 -5.86 9.24
N LEU A 19 -11.78 -5.91 8.43
CA LEU A 19 -11.50 -4.86 7.46
C LEU A 19 -12.77 -4.71 6.61
N PRO A 20 -13.28 -3.49 6.37
CA PRO A 20 -14.45 -3.29 5.52
C PRO A 20 -14.27 -4.04 4.22
N ASP A 21 -15.33 -4.68 3.73
CA ASP A 21 -15.33 -5.53 2.53
C ASP A 21 -14.94 -4.79 1.23
N ASP A 22 -14.56 -3.51 1.31
CA ASP A 22 -14.39 -2.59 0.19
C ASP A 22 -12.96 -2.09 -0.05
N ILE A 23 -11.91 -2.58 0.63
CA ILE A 23 -10.54 -2.04 0.42
C ILE A 23 -10.11 -2.09 -1.06
N PHE A 24 -10.61 -3.08 -1.81
CA PHE A 24 -10.39 -3.20 -3.25
C PHE A 24 -11.41 -2.46 -4.13
N HIS A 25 -12.56 -2.03 -3.58
CA HIS A 25 -13.61 -1.25 -4.26
C HIS A 25 -13.60 0.25 -3.92
N ALA A 26 -12.88 0.67 -2.87
CA ALA A 26 -12.55 2.07 -2.62
C ALA A 26 -11.61 2.64 -3.71
N GLY A 27 -11.02 1.75 -4.52
CA GLY A 27 -10.41 2.07 -5.80
C GLY A 27 -11.39 1.80 -6.96
N VAL A 28 -11.58 2.83 -7.79
CA VAL A 28 -12.28 2.82 -9.08
C VAL A 28 -13.82 2.93 -9.01
N ASP A 29 -14.31 4.04 -8.48
CA ASP A 29 -15.43 4.74 -9.15
C ASP A 29 -14.92 6.12 -9.59
N LEU A 30 -14.49 6.20 -10.85
CA LEU A 30 -13.78 7.36 -11.40
C LEU A 30 -14.66 8.62 -11.51
N TYR A 31 -15.99 8.52 -11.31
CA TYR A 31 -16.88 9.66 -11.51
C TYR A 31 -18.06 9.79 -10.52
N ASP A 32 -18.39 8.79 -9.69
CA ASP A 32 -19.54 8.90 -8.77
C ASP A 32 -19.30 8.31 -7.36
N SER A 33 -18.05 8.33 -6.89
CA SER A 33 -17.75 7.87 -5.53
C SER A 33 -18.23 8.87 -4.47
N PRO A 34 -19.02 8.45 -3.47
CA PRO A 34 -19.51 9.31 -2.42
C PRO A 34 -18.33 9.80 -1.57
N THR A 35 -17.93 11.03 -1.85
CA THR A 35 -17.05 11.89 -1.05
C THR A 35 -15.68 11.30 -0.72
N ILE A 36 -14.67 11.77 -1.46
CA ILE A 36 -13.51 12.63 -1.06
C ILE A 36 -13.26 12.91 0.45
N SER A 37 -14.22 12.68 1.36
CA SER A 37 -14.11 12.76 2.82
C SER A 37 -13.43 11.54 3.45
N ASP A 38 -13.35 10.40 2.77
CA ASP A 38 -12.68 9.18 3.26
C ASP A 38 -11.19 9.14 2.85
N LYS A 39 -10.48 10.27 2.90
CA LYS A 39 -9.01 10.32 2.69
C LYS A 39 -8.20 9.81 3.90
N GLU A 40 -8.80 9.86 5.08
CA GLU A 40 -8.22 9.38 6.34
C GLU A 40 -7.92 7.87 6.37
N PRO A 41 -8.73 6.95 5.80
CA PRO A 41 -8.40 5.54 5.79
C PRO A 41 -7.08 5.25 5.06
N VAL A 42 -6.86 5.75 3.84
CA VAL A 42 -5.62 5.44 3.07
C VAL A 42 -4.35 5.87 3.81
N LYS A 43 -4.35 7.06 4.44
CA LYS A 43 -3.20 7.53 5.23
C LYS A 43 -2.86 6.61 6.39
N ARG A 44 -3.85 5.89 6.93
CA ARG A 44 -3.70 4.97 8.05
C ARG A 44 -3.48 3.53 7.60
N LEU A 45 -3.40 3.25 6.30
CA LEU A 45 -3.12 1.91 5.80
C LEU A 45 -1.63 1.72 5.55
N VAL A 46 -1.18 0.48 5.79
CA VAL A 46 0.14 0.02 5.39
C VAL A 46 0.00 -1.25 4.59
N LEU A 47 0.58 -1.26 3.39
CA LEU A 47 0.79 -2.47 2.61
C LEU A 47 2.05 -3.16 3.11
N ARG A 48 1.95 -4.46 3.37
CA ARG A 48 3.04 -5.27 3.88
C ARG A 48 3.35 -6.40 2.92
N ASN A 49 4.56 -6.41 2.37
CA ASN A 49 5.09 -7.53 1.62
C ASN A 49 5.65 -8.59 2.58
N LEU A 50 4.85 -9.63 2.81
CA LEU A 50 5.18 -10.71 3.74
C LEU A 50 6.31 -11.61 3.22
N THR A 51 6.60 -11.57 1.91
CA THR A 51 7.66 -12.37 1.30
C THR A 51 9.04 -11.75 1.51
N THR A 52 9.15 -10.42 1.33
CA THR A 52 10.43 -9.69 1.41
C THR A 52 10.62 -8.91 2.71
N GLN A 53 9.60 -8.87 3.58
CA GLN A 53 9.59 -8.05 4.80
C GLN A 53 9.78 -6.57 4.48
N GLU A 54 9.07 -6.10 3.45
CA GLU A 54 8.99 -4.70 3.04
C GLU A 54 7.60 -4.14 3.39
N TYR A 55 7.49 -2.85 3.67
CA TYR A 55 6.20 -2.20 3.91
C TYR A 55 6.13 -0.82 3.22
N VAL A 56 4.90 -0.37 2.95
CA VAL A 56 4.61 0.90 2.28
C VAL A 56 3.56 1.62 3.08
N ARG A 57 3.86 2.84 3.50
CA ARG A 57 2.98 3.68 4.31
C ARG A 57 2.05 4.47 3.39
N GLY A 58 0.75 4.25 3.53
CA GLY A 58 -0.26 5.00 2.78
C GLY A 58 -0.21 6.51 3.07
N ALA A 59 0.29 6.91 4.25
CA ALA A 59 0.56 8.31 4.58
C ALA A 59 1.56 8.98 3.63
N GLU A 60 2.58 8.26 3.16
CA GLU A 60 3.59 8.79 2.22
C GLU A 60 3.01 8.94 0.81
N LEU A 61 2.12 8.01 0.42
CA LEU A 61 1.48 8.03 -0.90
C LEU A 61 0.38 9.10 -1.02
N ALA A 62 -0.30 9.38 0.09
CA ALA A 62 -1.38 10.36 0.18
C ALA A 62 -0.90 11.79 0.45
N GLN A 63 0.41 12.05 0.38
CA GLN A 63 0.93 13.42 0.40
C GLN A 63 0.51 14.14 -0.88
N ASP A 64 0.18 15.44 -0.76
CA ASP A 64 -0.06 16.30 -1.92
C ASP A 64 1.25 16.43 -2.69
N GLN A 65 1.42 15.57 -3.69
CA GLN A 65 2.57 15.62 -4.57
C GLN A 65 2.30 16.69 -5.62
N ALA A 66 2.89 17.87 -5.42
CA ALA A 66 2.69 19.03 -6.27
C ALA A 66 3.38 18.81 -7.62
N CYS A 67 2.59 18.49 -8.63
CA CYS A 67 3.06 18.30 -9.98
C CYS A 67 3.05 19.63 -10.73
N THR A 68 4.13 20.43 -10.58
CA THR A 68 4.29 21.76 -11.20
C THR A 68 3.27 22.83 -10.75
N PRO A 69 3.58 24.14 -10.88
CA PRO A 69 2.76 25.22 -10.32
C PRO A 69 1.34 25.35 -10.90
N ASP A 70 1.02 24.65 -11.98
CA ASP A 70 -0.01 25.09 -12.92
C ASP A 70 -1.24 24.19 -12.97
N THR A 71 -1.15 22.88 -12.71
CA THR A 71 -2.32 21.98 -12.82
C THR A 71 -2.01 20.63 -12.20
N TRP A 72 -3.03 19.97 -11.66
CA TRP A 72 -3.14 18.57 -11.22
C TRP A 72 -2.31 18.14 -9.98
N TYR A 73 -3.01 17.91 -8.86
CA TYR A 73 -2.48 17.16 -7.72
C TYR A 73 -2.57 15.68 -8.03
N THR A 74 -1.47 14.94 -7.92
CA THR A 74 -1.53 13.48 -7.95
C THR A 74 -1.72 12.96 -6.54
N TYR A 75 -2.75 12.13 -6.37
CA TYR A 75 -2.89 11.28 -5.20
C TYR A 75 -2.65 9.87 -5.67
N TRP A 76 -1.76 9.17 -4.98
CA TRP A 76 -1.54 7.76 -5.26
C TRP A 76 -2.03 6.92 -4.08
N SER A 77 -2.84 5.93 -4.40
CA SER A 77 -3.22 4.87 -3.50
C SER A 77 -2.27 3.69 -3.66
N VAL A 78 -2.21 2.83 -2.63
CA VAL A 78 -1.51 1.55 -2.69
C VAL A 78 -1.98 0.73 -3.90
N GLY A 79 -3.28 0.74 -4.20
CA GLY A 79 -3.85 -0.01 -5.32
C GLY A 79 -3.36 0.46 -6.69
N GLU A 80 -3.12 1.75 -6.86
CA GLU A 80 -2.61 2.32 -8.11
C GLU A 80 -1.12 2.07 -8.31
N LEU A 81 -0.34 2.02 -7.23
CA LEU A 81 1.10 1.83 -7.31
C LEU A 81 1.54 0.37 -7.27
N LEU A 82 0.73 -0.52 -6.69
CA LEU A 82 1.06 -1.95 -6.61
C LEU A 82 1.38 -2.59 -7.98
N PRO A 83 0.66 -2.30 -9.08
CA PRO A 83 0.98 -2.81 -10.41
C PRO A 83 2.42 -2.55 -10.87
N LEU A 84 3.04 -1.46 -10.43
CA LEU A 84 4.44 -1.13 -10.77
C LEU A 84 5.42 -2.22 -10.34
N ARG A 85 5.05 -3.01 -9.31
CA ARG A 85 5.92 -4.03 -8.71
C ARG A 85 5.39 -5.45 -8.75
N VAL A 86 4.10 -5.68 -8.97
CA VAL A 86 3.54 -7.05 -9.00
C VAL A 86 3.37 -7.62 -10.40
N CYS A 87 3.38 -6.78 -11.43
CA CYS A 87 3.20 -7.23 -12.80
C CYS A 87 4.36 -8.12 -13.26
N TRP A 88 4.00 -9.19 -13.98
CA TRP A 88 4.97 -10.12 -14.56
C TRP A 88 4.48 -10.58 -15.93
N SER A 89 5.35 -10.48 -16.92
CA SER A 89 5.14 -10.96 -18.28
C SER A 89 6.46 -11.47 -18.84
N SER A 90 6.40 -12.55 -19.65
CA SER A 90 7.57 -13.00 -20.42
C SER A 90 7.93 -12.04 -21.55
N ASP A 91 6.92 -11.31 -22.05
CA ASP A 91 7.02 -10.25 -23.05
C ASP A 91 7.30 -8.92 -22.34
N ASP A 92 8.35 -8.23 -22.77
CA ASP A 92 8.76 -6.94 -22.22
C ASP A 92 7.96 -5.75 -22.78
N SER A 93 7.13 -5.99 -23.79
CA SER A 93 6.22 -4.99 -24.34
C SER A 93 5.09 -4.65 -23.36
N ALA A 94 5.08 -3.41 -22.88
CA ALA A 94 4.02 -2.86 -22.02
C ALA A 94 3.26 -1.67 -22.66
N GLY A 95 3.61 -1.28 -23.89
CA GLY A 95 3.05 -0.09 -24.55
C GLY A 95 3.34 1.23 -23.82
N LEU A 96 4.44 1.28 -23.05
CA LEU A 96 4.88 2.47 -22.31
C LEU A 96 5.87 3.32 -23.14
N PRO A 97 6.00 4.63 -22.86
CA PRO A 97 6.96 5.51 -23.53
C PRO A 97 8.41 5.00 -23.38
N GLU A 98 9.27 5.27 -24.37
CA GLU A 98 10.69 4.87 -24.34
C GLU A 98 11.48 5.58 -23.22
N GLU A 99 10.95 6.71 -22.74
CA GLU A 99 11.49 7.50 -21.64
C GLU A 99 11.32 6.80 -20.29
N TYR A 100 10.33 5.90 -20.15
CA TYR A 100 10.14 5.11 -18.95
C TYR A 100 11.31 4.14 -18.77
N LYS A 101 11.98 4.21 -17.62
CA LYS A 101 13.17 3.40 -17.31
C LYS A 101 12.90 2.27 -16.33
N GLY A 102 11.69 2.20 -15.78
CA GLY A 102 11.27 1.09 -14.93
C GLY A 102 10.97 -0.18 -15.73
N ASN A 103 10.82 -1.30 -15.01
CA ASN A 103 10.52 -2.61 -15.60
C ASN A 103 9.21 -3.16 -15.04
N ILE A 104 8.09 -2.65 -15.55
CA ILE A 104 6.76 -3.04 -15.06
C ILE A 104 6.42 -4.51 -15.38
N THR A 105 7.03 -5.08 -16.44
CA THR A 105 6.77 -6.47 -16.86
C THR A 105 7.59 -7.49 -16.06
N ARG A 106 8.54 -7.05 -15.24
CA ARG A 106 9.34 -7.91 -14.35
C ARG A 106 9.39 -7.32 -12.95
N GLY A 107 8.20 -6.99 -12.42
CA GLY A 107 8.07 -6.40 -11.10
C GLY A 107 8.73 -7.27 -10.01
N PRO A 108 9.49 -6.67 -9.08
CA PRO A 108 10.23 -7.40 -8.05
C PRO A 108 9.33 -8.11 -7.03
N TRP A 109 8.03 -7.80 -7.03
CA TRP A 109 7.04 -8.39 -6.12
C TRP A 109 6.06 -9.33 -6.82
N ALA A 110 6.36 -9.75 -8.05
CA ALA A 110 5.56 -10.73 -8.77
C ALA A 110 5.40 -12.03 -7.98
N GLY A 111 4.15 -12.42 -7.71
CA GLY A 111 3.84 -13.65 -6.94
C GLY A 111 4.09 -13.55 -5.43
N HIS A 112 4.38 -12.36 -4.89
CA HIS A 112 4.58 -12.18 -3.45
C HIS A 112 3.25 -12.23 -2.67
N ARG A 113 3.37 -12.43 -1.36
CA ARG A 113 2.23 -12.43 -0.44
C ARG A 113 2.15 -11.09 0.26
N PHE A 114 0.94 -10.53 0.30
CA PHE A 114 0.69 -9.23 0.90
C PHE A 114 -0.44 -9.31 1.92
N ASP A 115 -0.41 -8.40 2.89
CA ASP A 115 -1.59 -7.97 3.60
C ASP A 115 -1.62 -6.44 3.74
N ILE A 116 -2.79 -5.92 4.12
CA ILE A 116 -2.99 -4.51 4.43
C ILE A 116 -3.45 -4.43 5.87
N VAL A 117 -2.79 -3.59 6.65
CA VAL A 117 -3.08 -3.37 8.07
C VAL A 117 -3.23 -1.88 8.35
N LEU A 118 -3.79 -1.56 9.51
CA LEU A 118 -3.73 -0.19 10.02
C LEU A 118 -2.31 0.11 10.52
N GLU A 119 -1.85 1.33 10.30
CA GLU A 119 -0.59 1.87 10.80
C GLU A 119 -0.48 1.67 12.33
N ASP A 120 -1.56 1.92 13.06
CA ASP A 120 -1.66 1.76 14.51
C ASP A 120 -1.51 0.30 14.98
N ASP A 121 -1.75 -0.67 14.09
CA ASP A 121 -1.63 -2.10 14.39
C ASP A 121 -0.21 -2.64 14.13
N ILE A 122 0.70 -1.81 13.59
CA ILE A 122 2.09 -2.20 13.37
C ILE A 122 2.86 -2.14 14.69
N PRO A 123 3.44 -3.27 15.16
CA PRO A 123 4.26 -3.26 16.35
C PRO A 123 5.47 -2.35 16.15
N ARG A 124 5.80 -1.55 17.15
CA ARG A 124 6.99 -0.69 17.17
C ARG A 124 7.81 -0.91 18.43
N ASP A 125 9.13 -0.71 18.35
CA ASP A 125 10.01 -0.68 19.52
C ASP A 125 9.85 0.63 20.31
N ALA A 126 10.66 0.81 21.37
CA ALA A 126 10.59 2.01 22.21
C ALA A 126 11.06 3.27 21.47
N GLU A 127 11.87 3.09 20.44
CA GLU A 127 12.43 4.12 19.57
C GLU A 127 11.48 4.45 18.40
N GLY A 128 10.40 3.70 18.23
CA GLY A 128 9.37 3.90 17.22
C GLY A 128 9.65 3.18 15.90
N ASN A 129 10.64 2.29 15.81
CA ASN A 129 10.92 1.50 14.61
C ASN A 129 9.92 0.35 14.45
N VAL A 130 9.56 0.03 13.21
CA VAL A 130 8.65 -1.10 12.90
C VAL A 130 9.28 -2.42 13.31
N LEU A 131 8.50 -3.27 13.97
CA LEU A 131 8.86 -4.62 14.40
C LEU A 131 7.98 -5.70 13.73
N PRO A 132 8.58 -6.82 13.27
CA PRO A 132 10.02 -7.06 13.11
C PRO A 132 10.67 -5.99 12.22
N GLU A 133 11.99 -5.87 12.23
CA GLU A 133 12.71 -4.91 11.39
C GLU A 133 12.38 -5.19 9.91
N TRP A 134 11.53 -4.34 9.34
CA TRP A 134 11.10 -4.41 7.95
C TRP A 134 11.62 -3.19 7.22
N LYS A 135 11.88 -3.35 5.92
CA LYS A 135 12.33 -2.23 5.08
C LYS A 135 11.13 -1.38 4.67
N ASP A 136 11.20 -0.08 4.91
CA ASP A 136 10.26 0.86 4.31
C ASP A 136 10.58 1.00 2.81
N ALA A 137 9.62 0.69 1.95
CA ALA A 137 9.70 0.76 0.50
C ALA A 137 8.78 1.85 -0.08
N SER A 138 8.35 2.81 0.74
CA SER A 138 7.46 3.90 0.30
C SER A 138 8.15 4.77 -0.76
N ASP A 139 9.35 5.26 -0.50
CA ASP A 139 10.11 6.11 -1.44
C ASP A 139 10.43 5.36 -2.74
N ASP A 140 10.89 4.12 -2.60
CA ASP A 140 11.15 3.19 -3.69
C ASP A 140 9.96 3.09 -4.67
N ILE A 141 8.73 2.97 -4.15
CA ILE A 141 7.50 2.91 -4.96
C ILE A 141 7.15 4.28 -5.56
N LEU A 142 7.34 5.35 -4.80
CA LEU A 142 7.07 6.71 -5.28
C LEU A 142 8.01 7.08 -6.43
N ASP A 143 9.27 6.64 -6.39
CA ASP A 143 10.23 6.82 -7.47
C ASP A 143 9.79 6.08 -8.74
N ASP A 144 9.31 4.84 -8.62
CA ASP A 144 8.74 4.10 -9.76
C ASP A 144 7.54 4.84 -10.37
N ALA A 145 6.65 5.37 -9.51
CA ALA A 145 5.47 6.13 -9.91
C ALA A 145 5.85 7.42 -10.63
N TRP A 146 6.82 8.16 -10.10
CA TRP A 146 7.34 9.38 -10.72
C TRP A 146 8.06 9.12 -12.02
N ASN A 147 8.78 8.00 -12.14
CA ASN A 147 9.43 7.61 -13.38
C ASN A 147 8.39 7.38 -14.48
N LEU A 148 7.33 6.63 -14.17
CA LEU A 148 6.21 6.41 -15.10
C LEU A 148 5.50 7.72 -15.44
N PHE A 149 5.17 8.50 -14.41
CA PHE A 149 4.45 9.74 -14.58
C PHE A 149 5.22 10.73 -15.47
N SER A 150 6.50 10.94 -15.19
CA SER A 150 7.34 11.88 -15.94
C SER A 150 7.57 11.44 -17.38
N ALA A 151 7.56 10.12 -17.65
CA ALA A 151 7.64 9.59 -19.01
C ALA A 151 6.35 9.81 -19.80
N LEU A 152 5.18 9.70 -19.15
CA LEU A 152 3.87 9.93 -19.78
C LEU A 152 3.57 11.42 -20.02
N TYR A 153 4.10 12.30 -19.17
CA TYR A 153 3.86 13.74 -19.22
C TYR A 153 5.18 14.51 -19.20
N PRO A 154 5.98 14.41 -20.28
CA PRO A 154 7.23 15.14 -20.38
C PRO A 154 6.97 16.65 -20.33
N LYS A 155 7.81 17.38 -19.60
CA LYS A 155 7.74 18.85 -19.59
C LYS A 155 8.03 19.37 -21.00
N SER A 156 7.09 20.15 -21.54
CA SER A 156 7.17 20.81 -22.85
C SER A 156 8.35 21.78 -22.96
#